data_AF-A0A6A4Z052-F1
#
_entry.id   AF-A0A6A4Z052-F1
#
_cell.length_a   1.000
_cell.length_b   1.000
_cell.length_c   1.000
_cell.angle_alpha   90.00
_cell.angle_beta   90.00
_cell.angle_gamma   90.00
#
_symmetry.space_group_name_H-M   'P 1'
#
loop_
_entity.id
_entity.type
_entity.pdbx_description
1 polymer ?
#
loop_
_entity_poly.entity_id
_entity_poly.type
_entity_poly.pdbx_seq_one_letter_code
_entity_poly.pdbx_strand_id
1 'polypeptide(L)'
;MYYDEANSVWVSDRRKITWKYLTGWFLLDLISMLPFDVVGLAVDNNTVKQLRFTRVLRLLRLMKILKVLRGANNFRIWESKMSINYATIALVKFCLLVFMSSHWMACIFRMVVDIEEFVDPLGFKFNWMTEHTMGSIPISKSSLGIQYMSALYWSVMTLTTIGYGDLVPTTPGERSLAITCMLIGGGTYAYVVGSVCQILNSMDASTTEFHQTIDTLNEYCHHNQLPSELSARLREYFHSSRTLLRERQHHNLLLTMSPGLRGEVALYNNQWIAKIEFFNCSNDFERNQFITAV
;
A
#
# COMPACT_ATOMS: atom_id res chain seq x y z
N MET A 1 -12.98 -10.85 -19.87
CA MET A 1 -12.61 -9.71 -20.72
C MET A 1 -11.26 -9.21 -20.25
N TYR A 2 -10.38 -8.78 -21.15
CA TYR A 2 -9.18 -8.03 -20.77
C TYR A 2 -9.19 -6.69 -21.51
N TYR A 3 -8.57 -5.67 -20.92
CA TYR A 3 -8.42 -4.37 -21.56
C TYR A 3 -7.18 -4.39 -22.47
N ASP A 4 -7.37 -4.09 -23.75
CA ASP A 4 -6.28 -3.98 -24.70
C ASP A 4 -5.81 -2.52 -24.76
N GLU A 5 -4.69 -2.21 -24.10
CA GLU A 5 -4.15 -0.84 -24.02
C GLU A 5 -3.75 -0.27 -25.39
N ALA A 6 -3.38 -1.11 -26.35
CA ALA A 6 -2.99 -0.66 -27.69
C ALA A 6 -4.18 -0.17 -28.53
N ASN A 7 -5.37 -0.74 -28.30
CA ASN A 7 -6.58 -0.42 -29.06
C ASN A 7 -7.62 0.32 -28.21
N SER A 8 -7.39 0.50 -26.91
CA SER A 8 -8.33 1.07 -25.93
C SER A 8 -9.70 0.39 -25.90
N VAL A 9 -9.79 -0.89 -26.28
CA VAL A 9 -11.06 -1.65 -26.33
C VAL A 9 -11.04 -2.82 -25.34
N TRP A 10 -12.19 -3.11 -24.75
CA TRP A 10 -12.43 -4.33 -23.97
C TRP A 10 -12.65 -5.52 -24.91
N VAL A 11 -11.72 -6.47 -24.90
CA VAL A 11 -11.81 -7.68 -25.72
C VAL A 11 -12.53 -8.78 -24.93
N SER A 12 -13.66 -9.24 -25.47
CA SER A 12 -14.49 -10.32 -24.92
C SER A 12 -14.27 -11.68 -25.59
N ASP A 13 -13.48 -11.72 -26.67
CA ASP A 13 -13.17 -12.93 -27.42
C ASP A 13 -12.40 -13.94 -26.54
N ARG A 14 -13.03 -15.10 -26.32
CA ARG A 14 -12.50 -16.18 -25.47
C ARG A 14 -11.14 -16.69 -25.95
N ARG A 15 -10.92 -16.78 -27.28
CA ARG A 15 -9.66 -17.30 -27.84
C ARG A 15 -8.48 -16.35 -27.60
N LYS A 16 -8.72 -15.04 -27.78
CA LYS A 16 -7.70 -14.02 -27.49
C LYS A 16 -7.39 -13.95 -26.00
N ILE A 17 -8.41 -14.07 -25.15
CA ILE A 17 -8.25 -14.11 -23.69
C ILE A 17 -7.39 -15.31 -23.26
N THR A 18 -7.69 -16.51 -23.75
CA THR A 18 -6.93 -17.72 -23.36
C THR A 18 -5.49 -17.67 -23.86
N TRP A 19 -5.23 -17.21 -25.09
CA TRP A 19 -3.87 -17.11 -25.62
C TRP A 19 -3.01 -16.11 -24.85
N LYS A 20 -3.55 -14.91 -24.56
CA LYS A 20 -2.89 -13.89 -23.74
C LYS A 20 -2.63 -14.38 -22.32
N TYR A 21 -3.54 -15.20 -21.77
CA TYR A 21 -3.38 -15.78 -20.45
C TYR A 21 -2.29 -16.87 -20.41
N LEU A 22 -2.31 -17.78 -21.38
CA LEU A 22 -1.35 -18.90 -21.51
C LEU A 22 0.10 -18.44 -21.68
N THR A 23 0.31 -17.34 -22.40
CA THR A 23 1.65 -16.78 -22.67
C THR A 23 2.20 -15.91 -21.53
N GLY A 24 1.34 -15.42 -20.63
CA GLY A 24 1.73 -14.57 -19.51
C GLY A 24 1.70 -15.30 -18.16
N TRP A 25 0.57 -15.21 -17.48
CA TRP A 25 0.44 -15.56 -16.07
C TRP A 25 0.08 -17.02 -15.82
N PHE A 26 -0.18 -17.82 -16.86
CA PHE A 26 -0.62 -19.20 -16.71
C PHE A 26 0.40 -20.11 -16.03
N LEU A 27 1.67 -20.08 -16.44
CA LEU A 27 2.71 -20.94 -15.85
C LEU A 27 2.86 -20.68 -14.35
N LEU A 28 2.92 -19.41 -13.99
CA LEU A 28 3.02 -18.97 -12.60
C LEU A 28 1.81 -19.44 -11.78
N ASP A 29 0.63 -19.45 -12.39
CA ASP A 29 -0.59 -19.92 -11.74
C ASP A 29 -0.68 -21.42 -11.59
N LEU A 30 -0.31 -22.15 -12.64
CA LEU A 30 -0.26 -23.59 -12.67
C LEU A 30 0.65 -24.09 -11.55
N ILE A 31 1.84 -23.51 -11.43
CA ILE A 31 2.80 -23.82 -10.38
C ILE A 31 2.22 -23.49 -8.99
N SER A 32 1.51 -22.37 -8.83
CA SER A 32 0.89 -22.00 -7.55
C SER A 32 -0.31 -22.87 -7.13
N MET A 33 -0.91 -23.60 -8.08
CA MET A 33 -2.06 -24.49 -7.87
C MET A 33 -1.66 -25.95 -7.61
N LEU A 34 -0.40 -26.32 -7.85
CA LEU A 34 0.08 -27.68 -7.60
C LEU A 34 0.01 -28.02 -6.10
N PRO A 35 -0.65 -29.13 -5.71
CA PRO A 35 -0.73 -29.58 -4.33
C PRO A 35 0.56 -30.29 -3.92
N PHE A 36 1.64 -29.51 -3.74
CA PHE A 36 2.97 -30.02 -3.37
C PHE A 36 2.98 -30.86 -2.08
N ASP A 37 2.01 -30.62 -1.19
CA ASP A 37 1.82 -31.40 0.04
C ASP A 37 1.42 -32.86 -0.25
N VAL A 38 0.61 -33.09 -1.29
CA VAL A 38 0.18 -34.44 -1.72
C VAL A 38 1.31 -35.15 -2.45
N VAL A 39 2.09 -34.42 -3.25
CA VAL A 39 3.28 -34.96 -3.93
C VAL A 39 4.33 -35.39 -2.90
N GLY A 40 4.55 -34.61 -1.84
CA GLY A 40 5.47 -34.97 -0.76
C GLY A 40 5.02 -36.20 0.05
N LEU A 41 3.71 -36.42 0.19
CA LEU A 41 3.15 -37.61 0.84
C LEU A 41 3.14 -38.85 -0.07
N ALA A 42 3.02 -38.68 -1.39
CA ALA A 42 3.02 -39.77 -2.36
C ALA A 42 4.44 -40.30 -2.66
N VAL A 43 5.47 -39.47 -2.48
CA VAL A 43 6.88 -39.85 -2.61
C VAL A 43 7.40 -40.39 -1.27
N ASP A 44 6.76 -41.46 -0.76
CA ASP A 44 7.20 -42.17 0.46
C ASP A 44 8.13 -43.34 0.11
N ASN A 45 9.11 -43.08 -0.75
CA ASN A 45 10.21 -44.02 -0.99
C ASN A 45 11.37 -43.64 -0.06
N ASN A 46 11.84 -44.62 0.73
CA ASN A 46 12.85 -44.49 1.80
C ASN A 46 14.19 -43.82 1.41
N THR A 47 14.42 -43.50 0.14
CA THR A 47 15.57 -42.74 -0.37
C THR A 47 15.41 -41.21 -0.29
N VAL A 48 14.18 -40.69 -0.23
CA VAL A 48 13.88 -39.24 -0.20
C VAL A 48 13.71 -38.69 1.22
N LYS A 49 13.87 -39.56 2.24
CA LYS A 49 14.04 -39.19 3.66
C LYS A 49 15.34 -38.44 3.96
N GLN A 50 16.12 -38.07 2.94
CA GLN A 50 17.14 -37.04 3.09
C GLN A 50 16.42 -35.70 3.34
N LEU A 51 16.38 -35.32 4.61
CA LEU A 51 15.67 -34.23 5.29
C LEU A 51 15.57 -32.87 4.58
N ARG A 52 16.29 -32.66 3.48
CA ARG A 52 16.29 -31.45 2.66
C ARG A 52 15.07 -31.36 1.73
N PHE A 53 14.60 -32.46 1.12
CA PHE A 53 13.58 -32.38 0.07
C PHE A 53 12.18 -32.03 0.62
N THR A 54 11.76 -32.65 1.72
CA THR A 54 10.46 -32.36 2.38
C THR A 54 10.40 -30.96 3.00
N ARG A 55 11.55 -30.38 3.37
CA ARG A 55 11.65 -28.99 3.87
C ARG A 55 11.60 -27.97 2.73
N VAL A 56 12.27 -28.24 1.60
CA VAL A 56 12.19 -27.41 0.39
C VAL A 56 10.77 -27.41 -0.20
N LEU A 57 10.03 -28.53 -0.14
CA LEU A 57 8.62 -28.58 -0.52
C LEU A 57 7.73 -27.65 0.33
N ARG A 58 8.07 -27.44 1.61
CA ARG A 58 7.38 -26.44 2.45
C ARG A 58 7.69 -25.00 2.00
N LEU A 59 8.89 -24.72 1.48
CA LEU A 59 9.24 -23.42 0.90
C LEU A 59 8.41 -23.08 -0.33
N LEU A 60 8.03 -24.08 -1.13
CA LEU A 60 7.16 -23.88 -2.29
C LEU A 60 5.77 -23.35 -1.90
N ARG A 61 5.34 -23.50 -0.63
CA ARG A 61 4.12 -22.85 -0.13
C ARG A 61 4.21 -21.32 -0.15
N LEU A 62 5.42 -20.76 -0.08
CA LEU A 62 5.63 -19.32 -0.22
C LEU A 62 5.30 -18.84 -1.64
N MET A 63 5.30 -19.71 -2.67
CA MET A 63 4.79 -19.32 -4.00
C MET A 63 3.29 -18.98 -3.99
N LYS A 64 2.54 -19.34 -2.95
CA LYS A 64 1.16 -18.84 -2.77
C LYS A 64 1.11 -17.32 -2.57
N ILE A 65 2.22 -16.67 -2.19
CA ILE A 65 2.38 -15.21 -2.17
C ILE A 65 2.14 -14.60 -3.56
N LEU A 66 2.43 -15.34 -4.63
CA LEU A 66 2.16 -14.89 -6.00
C LEU A 66 0.65 -14.67 -6.25
N LYS A 67 -0.22 -15.34 -5.49
CA LYS A 67 -1.67 -15.07 -5.50
C LYS A 67 -2.01 -13.73 -4.83
N VAL A 68 -1.23 -13.30 -3.83
CA VAL A 68 -1.38 -11.96 -3.23
C VAL A 68 -0.98 -10.89 -4.23
N LEU A 69 0.08 -11.10 -5.02
CA LEU A 69 0.46 -10.20 -6.13
C LEU A 69 -0.64 -10.07 -7.19
N ARG A 70 -1.40 -11.14 -7.46
CA ARG A 70 -2.60 -11.06 -8.30
C ARG A 70 -3.72 -10.23 -7.68
N GLY A 71 -3.91 -10.35 -6.37
CA GLY A 71 -4.82 -9.51 -5.60
C GLY A 71 -4.50 -8.02 -5.73
N ALA A 72 -3.21 -7.65 -5.86
CA ALA A 72 -2.79 -6.26 -6.07
C ALA A 72 -3.33 -5.68 -7.39
N ASN A 73 -3.47 -6.49 -8.44
CA ASN A 73 -4.08 -6.05 -9.70
C ASN A 73 -5.60 -5.81 -9.56
N ASN A 74 -6.27 -6.64 -8.76
CA ASN A 74 -7.68 -6.42 -8.42
C ASN A 74 -7.89 -5.20 -7.54
N PHE A 75 -6.89 -4.85 -6.72
CA PHE A 75 -6.90 -3.64 -5.90
C PHE A 75 -7.10 -2.38 -6.75
N ARG A 76 -6.52 -2.32 -7.96
CA ARG A 76 -6.71 -1.20 -8.89
C ARG A 76 -8.16 -1.01 -9.36
N ILE A 77 -8.90 -2.11 -9.54
CA ILE A 77 -10.33 -2.07 -9.91
C ILE A 77 -11.20 -1.71 -8.70
N TRP A 78 -10.74 -2.06 -7.50
CA TRP A 78 -11.43 -1.70 -6.26
C TRP A 78 -11.22 -0.22 -5.89
N GLU A 79 -10.04 0.31 -6.19
CA GLU A 79 -9.67 1.72 -6.03
C GLU A 79 -10.59 2.66 -6.81
N SER A 80 -11.10 2.25 -7.98
CA SER A 80 -12.06 3.06 -8.74
C SER A 80 -13.49 3.05 -8.19
N LYS A 81 -13.80 2.18 -7.22
CA LYS A 81 -15.15 2.03 -6.63
C LYS A 81 -15.29 2.65 -5.25
N MET A 82 -14.19 3.02 -4.60
CA MET A 82 -14.21 3.63 -3.27
C MET A 82 -13.98 5.13 -3.35
N SER A 83 -14.89 5.92 -2.77
CA SER A 83 -14.78 7.37 -2.62
C SER A 83 -13.84 7.75 -1.45
N ILE A 84 -12.69 7.09 -1.35
CA ILE A 84 -11.70 7.32 -0.29
C ILE A 84 -10.61 8.24 -0.84
N ASN A 85 -10.14 9.18 -0.02
CA ASN A 85 -9.02 10.06 -0.38
C ASN A 85 -7.80 9.20 -0.78
N TYR A 86 -7.14 9.58 -1.88
CA TYR A 86 -5.97 8.90 -2.40
C TYR A 86 -4.90 8.70 -1.31
N ALA A 87 -4.73 9.70 -0.45
CA ALA A 87 -3.81 9.66 0.69
C ALA A 87 -4.13 8.51 1.67
N THR A 88 -5.40 8.28 1.98
CA THR A 88 -5.83 7.20 2.89
C THR A 88 -5.59 5.83 2.28
N ILE A 89 -5.86 5.66 0.98
CA ILE A 89 -5.58 4.40 0.27
C ILE A 89 -4.07 4.10 0.27
N ALA A 90 -3.25 5.11 0.01
CA ALA A 90 -1.80 5.00 0.03
C ALA A 90 -1.28 4.64 1.44
N LEU A 91 -1.84 5.23 2.50
CA LEU A 91 -1.51 4.91 3.90
C LEU A 91 -1.88 3.45 4.26
N VAL A 92 -3.04 2.97 3.81
CA VAL A 92 -3.44 1.56 4.02
C VAL A 92 -2.50 0.61 3.28
N LYS A 93 -2.16 0.90 2.02
CA LYS A 93 -1.17 0.13 1.24
C LYS A 93 0.17 0.08 1.97
N PHE A 94 0.59 1.20 2.57
CA PHE A 94 1.79 1.32 3.38
C PHE A 94 1.77 0.42 4.63
N CYS A 95 0.72 0.51 5.46
CA CYS A 95 0.60 -0.31 6.67
C CYS A 95 0.62 -1.81 6.34
N LEU A 96 -0.05 -2.20 5.25
CA LEU A 96 -0.05 -3.59 4.77
C LEU A 96 1.33 -4.04 4.30
N LEU A 97 2.09 -3.18 3.61
CA LEU A 97 3.46 -3.48 3.17
C LEU A 97 4.37 -3.78 4.36
N VAL A 98 4.35 -2.93 5.40
CA VAL A 98 5.20 -3.09 6.60
C VAL A 98 4.82 -4.37 7.34
N PHE A 99 3.53 -4.59 7.57
CA PHE A 99 3.04 -5.77 8.27
C PHE A 99 3.39 -7.07 7.52
N MET A 100 3.22 -7.10 6.19
CA MET A 100 3.53 -8.28 5.40
C MET A 100 5.04 -8.54 5.32
N SER A 101 5.84 -7.48 5.19
CA SER A 101 7.31 -7.58 5.16
C SER A 101 7.86 -8.11 6.48
N SER A 102 7.37 -7.60 7.62
CA SER A 102 7.77 -8.10 8.94
C SER A 102 7.33 -9.53 9.17
N HIS A 103 6.12 -9.91 8.72
CA HIS A 103 5.64 -11.30 8.77
C HIS A 103 6.53 -12.25 7.96
N TRP A 104 6.87 -11.90 6.71
CA TRP A 104 7.73 -12.74 5.87
C TRP A 104 9.13 -12.88 6.46
N MET A 105 9.69 -11.77 6.93
CA MET A 105 10.99 -11.80 7.60
C MET A 105 10.97 -12.69 8.85
N ALA A 106 9.88 -12.65 9.62
CA ALA A 106 9.70 -13.49 10.81
C ALA A 106 9.61 -14.97 10.45
N CYS A 107 8.80 -15.29 9.44
CA CYS A 107 8.66 -16.67 8.96
C CYS A 107 10.00 -17.21 8.42
N ILE A 108 10.73 -16.41 7.64
CA ILE A 108 12.03 -16.79 7.09
C ILE A 108 13.05 -16.99 8.23
N PHE A 109 13.07 -16.10 9.22
CA PHE A 109 13.98 -16.18 10.36
C PHE A 109 13.68 -17.37 11.29
N ARG A 110 12.41 -17.76 11.45
CA ARG A 110 12.05 -19.00 12.16
C ARG A 110 12.37 -20.26 11.35
N MET A 111 12.22 -20.17 10.04
CA MET A 111 12.44 -21.28 9.11
C MET A 111 13.92 -21.60 8.93
N VAL A 112 14.83 -20.64 9.10
CA VAL A 112 16.28 -20.88 9.02
C VAL A 112 16.71 -21.97 10.00
N VAL A 113 16.10 -22.06 11.19
CA VAL A 113 16.41 -23.07 12.21
C VAL A 113 15.99 -24.48 11.79
N ASP A 114 14.95 -24.58 10.95
CA ASP A 114 14.55 -25.87 10.40
C ASP A 114 15.48 -26.30 9.25
N ILE A 115 16.18 -25.36 8.61
CA ILE A 115 17.08 -25.61 7.48
C ILE A 115 18.51 -25.90 7.97
N GLU A 116 18.99 -25.07 8.90
CA GLU A 116 20.33 -25.12 9.46
C GLU A 116 20.35 -26.08 10.66
N GLU A 117 20.84 -27.30 10.44
CA GLU A 117 21.11 -28.26 11.53
C GLU A 117 22.54 -28.04 12.06
N PHE A 118 22.80 -26.85 12.60
CA PHE A 118 24.06 -26.58 13.29
C PHE A 118 24.04 -27.25 14.67
N VAL A 119 25.17 -27.87 15.02
CA VAL A 119 25.32 -28.67 16.24
C VAL A 119 26.64 -28.29 16.89
N ASP A 120 26.60 -28.05 18.20
CA ASP A 120 27.78 -27.77 19.01
C ASP A 120 28.72 -28.97 19.11
N PRO A 121 29.98 -28.78 19.54
CA PRO A 121 30.94 -29.88 19.74
C PRO A 121 30.43 -31.03 20.65
N LEU A 122 29.43 -30.74 21.49
CA LEU A 122 28.77 -31.69 22.39
C LEU A 122 27.56 -32.43 21.78
N GLY A 123 27.20 -32.15 20.53
CA GLY A 123 26.07 -32.81 19.86
C GLY A 123 24.71 -32.14 20.08
N PHE A 124 24.65 -31.00 20.76
CA PHE A 124 23.40 -30.24 20.98
C PHE A 124 23.14 -29.27 19.83
N LYS A 125 21.86 -29.15 19.41
CA LYS A 125 21.46 -28.18 18.39
C LYS A 125 21.70 -26.76 18.90
N PHE A 126 22.33 -25.94 18.07
CA PHE A 126 22.68 -24.56 18.40
C PHE A 126 22.09 -23.61 17.36
N ASN A 127 21.23 -22.69 17.80
CA ASN A 127 20.52 -21.70 17.00
C ASN A 127 19.96 -20.60 17.90
N TRP A 128 19.38 -19.56 17.30
CA TRP A 128 18.81 -18.44 18.05
C TRP A 128 17.69 -18.86 19.02
N MET A 129 16.93 -19.91 18.74
CA MET A 129 15.84 -20.36 19.62
C MET A 129 16.34 -21.18 20.82
N THR A 130 17.52 -21.78 20.74
CA THR A 130 18.12 -22.52 21.86
C THR A 130 18.92 -21.60 22.78
N GLU A 131 19.54 -20.57 22.20
CA GLU A 131 20.33 -19.59 22.95
C GLU A 131 19.44 -18.61 23.72
N HIS A 132 18.38 -18.11 23.09
CA HIS A 132 17.50 -17.12 23.70
C HIS A 132 16.39 -17.77 24.52
N THR A 133 16.14 -17.25 25.71
CA THR A 133 15.13 -17.76 26.65
C THR A 133 14.03 -16.73 26.91
N MET A 134 12.81 -17.21 27.13
CA MET A 134 11.71 -16.39 27.63
C MET A 134 11.48 -16.77 29.09
N GLY A 135 12.02 -15.96 30.00
CA GLY A 135 12.20 -16.36 31.40
C GLY A 135 13.21 -17.49 31.51
N SER A 136 12.85 -18.58 32.18
CA SER A 136 13.73 -19.74 32.39
C SER A 136 13.65 -20.82 31.29
N ILE A 137 12.83 -20.61 30.26
CA ILE A 137 12.55 -21.63 29.22
C ILE A 137 13.15 -21.17 27.88
N PRO A 138 13.99 -22.00 27.22
CA PRO A 138 14.45 -21.72 25.86
C PRO A 138 13.29 -21.59 24.87
N ILE A 139 13.38 -20.63 23.95
CA ILE A 139 12.33 -20.38 22.95
C ILE A 139 12.04 -21.64 22.12
N SER A 140 13.05 -22.47 21.86
CA SER A 140 12.91 -23.76 21.16
C SER A 140 11.90 -24.72 21.81
N LYS A 141 11.72 -24.67 23.13
CA LYS A 141 10.78 -25.50 23.90
C LYS A 141 9.44 -24.82 24.19
N SER A 142 9.32 -23.54 23.85
CA SER A 142 8.08 -22.77 24.00
C SER A 142 7.03 -23.14 22.94
N SER A 143 5.79 -22.68 23.13
CA SER A 143 4.70 -22.89 22.16
C SER A 143 5.00 -22.21 20.80
N LEU A 144 4.40 -22.71 19.72
CA LEU A 144 4.57 -22.15 18.37
C LEU A 144 4.20 -20.66 18.30
N GLY A 145 3.20 -20.23 19.07
CA GLY A 145 2.81 -18.82 19.15
C GLY A 145 3.92 -17.94 19.73
N ILE A 146 4.62 -18.41 20.77
CA ILE A 146 5.74 -17.67 21.36
C ILE A 146 6.91 -17.59 20.39
N GLN A 147 7.27 -18.71 19.74
CA GLN A 147 8.34 -18.73 18.73
C GLN A 147 8.05 -17.75 17.59
N TYR A 148 6.80 -17.69 17.12
CA TYR A 148 6.37 -16.74 16.09
C TYR A 148 6.45 -15.29 16.60
N MET A 149 5.96 -15.00 17.80
CA MET A 149 5.99 -13.65 18.37
C MET A 149 7.43 -13.15 18.58
N SER A 150 8.35 -14.01 19.04
CA SER A 150 9.78 -13.67 19.15
C SER A 150 10.42 -13.38 17.79
N ALA A 151 10.12 -14.21 16.77
CA ALA A 151 10.62 -13.97 15.41
C ALA A 151 10.02 -12.69 14.78
N LEU A 152 8.74 -12.41 15.06
CA LEU A 152 8.07 -11.18 14.61
C LEU A 152 8.65 -9.96 15.30
N TYR A 153 8.92 -10.03 16.60
CA TYR A 153 9.59 -8.98 17.36
C TYR A 153 10.97 -8.64 16.76
N TRP A 154 11.81 -9.66 16.52
CA TRP A 154 13.09 -9.48 15.85
C TRP A 154 12.95 -8.86 14.45
N SER A 155 11.93 -9.28 13.72
CA SER A 155 11.67 -8.79 12.37
C SER A 155 11.22 -7.34 12.36
N VAL A 156 10.32 -6.96 13.27
CA VAL A 156 9.90 -5.57 13.42
C VAL A 156 11.09 -4.71 13.80
N MET A 157 11.88 -5.12 14.81
CA MET A 157 13.09 -4.41 15.21
C MET A 157 14.10 -4.20 14.09
N THR A 158 14.32 -5.23 13.27
CA THR A 158 15.23 -5.20 12.13
C THR A 158 14.68 -4.29 11.03
N LEU A 159 13.38 -4.38 10.73
CA LEU A 159 12.72 -3.56 9.71
C LEU A 159 12.68 -2.08 10.10
N THR A 160 12.40 -1.78 11.37
CA THR A 160 12.33 -0.39 11.88
C THR A 160 13.68 0.16 12.30
N THR A 161 14.76 -0.61 12.11
CA THR A 161 16.14 -0.21 12.45
C THR A 161 16.38 0.12 13.93
N ILE A 162 15.52 -0.38 14.85
CA ILE A 162 15.65 -0.15 16.29
C ILE A 162 16.79 -0.99 16.89
N GLY A 163 16.77 -2.30 16.66
CA GLY A 163 17.84 -3.22 17.04
C GLY A 163 18.29 -3.19 18.51
N TYR A 164 17.42 -3.48 19.48
CA TYR A 164 17.81 -3.54 20.91
C TYR A 164 18.91 -4.58 21.21
N GLY A 165 19.09 -5.60 20.35
CA GLY A 165 20.17 -6.57 20.47
C GLY A 165 19.93 -7.69 21.49
N ASP A 166 18.71 -7.81 22.00
CA ASP A 166 18.26 -8.87 22.91
C ASP A 166 17.99 -10.20 22.20
N LEU A 167 17.53 -10.15 20.95
CA LEU A 167 17.43 -11.32 20.08
C LEU A 167 18.40 -11.15 18.91
N VAL A 168 19.40 -12.03 18.84
CA VAL A 168 20.47 -11.95 17.83
C VAL A 168 20.71 -13.30 17.14
N PRO A 169 21.08 -13.29 15.84
CA PRO A 169 21.50 -14.48 15.14
C PRO A 169 22.80 -15.05 15.73
N THR A 170 22.79 -16.35 16.00
CA THR A 170 23.86 -17.09 16.67
C THR A 170 24.77 -17.77 15.67
N THR A 171 24.21 -18.49 14.70
CA THR A 171 24.97 -19.26 13.72
C THR A 171 25.45 -18.37 12.55
N PRO A 172 26.50 -18.77 11.81
CA PRO A 172 26.91 -18.08 10.60
C PRO A 172 25.80 -18.02 9.54
N GLY A 173 24.97 -19.07 9.42
CA GLY A 173 23.82 -19.09 8.50
C GLY A 173 22.77 -18.05 8.88
N GLU A 174 22.35 -18.01 10.15
CA GLU A 174 21.46 -16.99 10.70
C GLU A 174 22.01 -15.58 10.50
N ARG A 175 23.32 -15.37 10.70
CA ARG A 175 23.96 -14.06 10.51
C ARG A 175 23.94 -13.62 9.05
N SER A 176 24.22 -14.53 8.10
CA SER A 176 24.16 -14.21 6.67
C SER A 176 22.74 -13.81 6.23
N LEU A 177 21.73 -14.50 6.77
CA LEU A 177 20.33 -14.20 6.54
C LEU A 177 19.94 -12.86 7.16
N ALA A 178 20.36 -12.61 8.41
CA ALA A 178 20.11 -11.35 9.10
C ALA A 178 20.70 -10.15 8.36
N ILE A 179 21.92 -10.25 7.84
CA ILE A 179 22.55 -9.19 7.03
C ILE A 179 21.70 -8.91 5.77
N THR A 180 21.26 -9.96 5.08
CA THR A 180 20.42 -9.83 3.88
C THR A 180 19.08 -9.16 4.23
N CYS A 181 18.45 -9.58 5.32
CA CYS A 181 17.22 -9.00 5.85
C CYS A 181 17.38 -7.54 6.26
N MET A 182 18.51 -7.16 6.87
CA MET A 182 18.81 -5.77 7.24
C MET A 182 18.99 -4.87 6.01
N LEU A 183 19.70 -5.33 4.96
CA LEU A 183 19.88 -4.56 3.74
C LEU A 183 18.54 -4.30 3.01
N ILE A 184 17.71 -5.35 2.87
CA ILE A 184 16.39 -5.23 2.25
C ILE A 184 15.44 -4.41 3.14
N GLY A 185 15.47 -4.67 4.45
CA GLY A 185 14.63 -4.02 5.45
C GLY A 185 14.90 -2.52 5.53
N GLY A 186 16.18 -2.11 5.60
CA GLY A 186 16.57 -0.70 5.62
C GLY A 186 16.12 0.06 4.37
N GLY A 187 16.29 -0.53 3.18
CA GLY A 187 15.77 0.04 1.93
C GLY A 187 14.25 0.17 1.92
N THR A 188 13.55 -0.86 2.39
CA THR A 188 12.09 -0.86 2.51
C THR A 188 11.62 0.23 3.48
N TYR A 189 12.26 0.36 4.63
CA TYR A 189 11.95 1.38 5.63
C TYR A 189 12.18 2.80 5.13
N ALA A 190 13.29 3.06 4.42
CA ALA A 190 13.55 4.36 3.81
C ALA A 190 12.48 4.73 2.77
N TYR A 191 12.12 3.79 1.90
CA TYR A 191 11.04 3.97 0.92
C TYR A 191 9.70 4.28 1.58
N VAL A 192 9.40 3.55 2.64
CA VAL A 192 8.23 3.71 3.49
C VAL A 192 8.13 5.13 4.06
N VAL A 193 9.19 5.60 4.72
CA VAL A 193 9.21 6.92 5.35
C VAL A 193 9.05 8.01 4.28
N GLY A 194 9.76 7.89 3.16
CA GLY A 194 9.63 8.83 2.04
C GLY A 194 8.22 8.88 1.47
N SER A 195 7.56 7.73 1.33
CA SER A 195 6.17 7.64 0.85
C SER A 195 5.19 8.31 1.81
N VAL A 196 5.35 8.11 3.12
CA VAL A 196 4.49 8.77 4.13
C VAL A 196 4.66 10.29 4.09
N CYS A 197 5.89 10.79 4.01
CA CYS A 197 6.14 12.22 3.86
C CYS A 197 5.48 12.80 2.59
N GLN A 198 5.57 12.09 1.46
CA GLN A 198 4.92 12.52 0.21
C GLN A 198 3.40 12.57 0.35
N ILE A 199 2.80 11.55 0.98
CA ILE A 199 1.35 11.49 1.22
C ILE A 199 0.90 12.66 2.10
N LEU A 200 1.61 12.92 3.19
CA LEU A 200 1.29 14.03 4.10
C LEU A 200 1.34 15.38 3.38
N ASN A 201 2.36 15.60 2.55
CA ASN A 201 2.46 16.81 1.73
C ASN A 201 1.32 16.93 0.70
N SER A 202 0.84 15.80 0.16
CA SER A 202 -0.26 15.81 -0.81
C SER A 202 -1.65 16.00 -0.18
N MET A 203 -1.84 15.55 1.07
CA MET A 203 -3.15 15.53 1.73
C MET A 203 -3.67 16.95 1.99
N ASP A 204 -2.76 17.89 2.26
CA ASP A 204 -3.08 19.27 2.60
C ASP A 204 -2.62 20.29 1.54
N ALA A 205 -2.46 19.85 0.28
CA ALA A 205 -1.94 20.70 -0.80
C ALA A 205 -2.67 22.05 -0.92
N SER A 206 -4.01 22.06 -0.80
CA SER A 206 -4.81 23.30 -0.85
C SER A 206 -4.58 24.24 0.34
N THR A 207 -4.34 23.68 1.52
CA THR A 207 -4.02 24.46 2.73
C THR A 207 -2.61 25.02 2.62
N THR A 208 -1.66 24.22 2.13
CA THR A 208 -0.29 24.64 1.85
C THR A 208 -0.22 25.78 0.83
N GLU A 209 -0.95 25.68 -0.29
CA GLU A 209 -1.04 26.74 -1.31
C GLU A 209 -1.61 28.05 -0.74
N PHE A 210 -2.63 27.95 0.12
CA PHE A 210 -3.19 29.12 0.80
C PHE A 210 -2.18 29.79 1.74
N HIS A 211 -1.44 29.00 2.54
CA HIS A 211 -0.38 29.54 3.41
C HIS A 211 0.72 30.23 2.58
N GLN A 212 1.16 29.62 1.47
CA GLN A 212 2.12 30.24 0.54
C GLN A 212 1.62 31.57 -0.02
N THR A 213 0.32 31.68 -0.32
CA THR A 213 -0.30 32.93 -0.79
C THR A 213 -0.25 34.02 0.30
N ILE A 214 -0.55 33.66 1.55
CA ILE A 214 -0.47 34.59 2.69
C ILE A 214 0.97 35.03 2.97
N ASP A 215 1.93 34.12 2.85
CA ASP A 215 3.36 34.45 3.01
C ASP A 215 3.84 35.41 1.92
N THR A 216 3.45 35.17 0.67
CA THR A 216 3.73 36.06 -0.47
C THR A 216 3.09 37.45 -0.26
N LEU A 217 1.86 37.49 0.26
CA LEU A 217 1.20 38.75 0.62
C LEU A 217 1.98 39.50 1.70
N ASN A 218 2.46 38.81 2.74
CA ASN A 218 3.24 39.42 3.80
C ASN A 218 4.57 39.99 3.28
N GLU A 219 5.26 39.25 2.41
CA GLU A 219 6.48 39.72 1.73
C GLU A 219 6.19 40.98 0.90
N TYR A 220 5.10 40.99 0.13
CA TYR A 220 4.66 42.14 -0.64
C TYR A 220 4.35 43.37 0.24
N CYS A 221 3.66 43.17 1.36
CA CYS A 221 3.35 44.24 2.31
C CYS A 221 4.62 44.85 2.90
N HIS A 222 5.59 44.00 3.26
CA HIS A 222 6.86 44.44 3.83
C HIS A 222 7.72 45.17 2.81
N HIS A 223 7.87 44.62 1.59
CA HIS A 223 8.67 45.21 0.53
C HIS A 223 8.19 46.61 0.16
N ASN A 224 6.87 46.80 0.08
CA ASN A 224 6.26 48.09 -0.26
C ASN A 224 5.99 48.99 0.96
N GLN A 225 6.40 48.58 2.17
CA GLN A 225 6.21 49.33 3.41
C GLN A 225 4.75 49.77 3.64
N LEU A 226 3.81 48.85 3.39
CA LEU A 226 2.38 49.16 3.55
C LEU A 226 2.03 49.44 5.03
N PRO A 227 1.10 50.36 5.30
CA PRO A 227 0.58 50.58 6.65
C PRO A 227 0.05 49.28 7.27
N SER A 228 0.23 49.13 8.59
CA SER A 228 -0.19 47.93 9.33
C SER A 228 -1.69 47.66 9.21
N GLU A 229 -2.50 48.72 9.19
CA GLU A 229 -3.95 48.64 9.05
C GLU A 229 -4.38 48.11 7.67
N LEU A 230 -3.73 48.57 6.59
CA LEU A 230 -3.98 48.06 5.25
C LEU A 230 -3.56 46.60 5.12
N SER A 231 -2.39 46.25 5.66
CA SER A 231 -1.87 44.89 5.67
C SER A 231 -2.81 43.92 6.42
N ALA A 232 -3.38 44.37 7.55
CA ALA A 232 -4.37 43.59 8.30
C ALA A 232 -5.65 43.35 7.48
N ARG A 233 -6.19 44.40 6.85
CA ARG A 233 -7.38 44.29 5.98
C ARG A 233 -7.15 43.36 4.79
N LEU A 234 -5.96 43.39 4.19
CA LEU A 234 -5.60 42.48 3.10
C LEU A 234 -5.61 41.01 3.57
N ARG A 235 -4.99 40.68 4.71
CA ARG A 235 -5.01 39.32 5.25
C ARG A 235 -6.43 38.85 5.56
N GLU A 236 -7.23 39.72 6.18
CA GLU A 236 -8.63 39.43 6.51
C GLU A 236 -9.46 39.13 5.26
N TYR A 237 -9.26 39.87 4.17
CA TYR A 237 -9.88 39.60 2.87
C TYR A 237 -9.53 38.21 2.34
N PHE A 238 -8.24 37.83 2.31
CA PHE A 238 -7.83 36.52 1.81
C PHE A 238 -8.32 35.37 2.70
N HIS A 239 -8.32 35.53 4.02
CA HIS A 239 -8.90 34.55 4.94
C HIS A 239 -10.41 34.39 4.73
N SER A 240 -11.14 35.49 4.60
CA SER A 240 -12.61 35.46 4.39
C SER A 240 -12.99 34.93 3.02
N SER A 241 -12.16 35.18 2.00
CA SER A 241 -12.40 34.75 0.62
C SER A 241 -11.88 33.34 0.31
N ARG A 242 -11.33 32.61 1.30
CA ARG A 242 -10.72 31.28 1.10
C ARG A 242 -11.69 30.28 0.45
N THR A 243 -12.95 30.27 0.87
CA THR A 243 -13.98 29.37 0.32
C THR A 243 -14.28 29.68 -1.14
N LEU A 244 -14.45 30.96 -1.48
CA LEU A 244 -14.70 31.42 -2.85
C LEU A 244 -13.52 31.13 -3.78
N LEU A 245 -12.28 31.33 -3.30
CA LEU A 245 -11.07 30.98 -4.05
C LEU A 245 -10.98 29.47 -4.34
N ARG A 246 -11.39 28.64 -3.38
CA ARG A 246 -11.45 27.18 -3.54
C ARG A 246 -12.51 26.76 -4.57
N GLU A 247 -13.67 27.41 -4.60
CA GLU A 247 -14.69 27.16 -5.63
C GLU A 247 -14.19 27.51 -7.04
N ARG A 248 -13.41 28.59 -7.18
CA ARG A 248 -12.80 28.95 -8.46
C ARG A 248 -11.82 27.89 -8.96
N GLN A 249 -11.06 27.23 -8.07
CA GLN A 249 -10.20 26.10 -8.44
C GLN A 249 -11.02 24.90 -8.93
N HIS A 250 -12.19 24.64 -8.34
CA HIS A 250 -13.09 23.57 -8.79
C HIS A 250 -13.66 23.82 -10.19
N HIS A 251 -13.75 25.08 -10.65
CA HIS A 251 -14.24 25.38 -12.00
C HIS A 251 -13.38 24.71 -13.08
N ASN A 252 -12.05 24.72 -12.91
CA ASN A 252 -11.14 24.01 -13.83
C ASN A 252 -11.38 22.49 -13.84
N LEU A 253 -11.77 21.91 -12.70
CA LEU A 253 -12.14 20.49 -12.62
C LEU A 253 -13.45 20.20 -13.38
N LEU A 254 -14.45 21.09 -13.31
CA LEU A 254 -15.68 20.93 -14.09
C LEU A 254 -15.41 20.97 -15.60
N LEU A 255 -14.45 21.80 -16.03
CA LEU A 255 -14.07 21.94 -17.44
C LEU A 255 -13.39 20.68 -18.02
N THR A 256 -12.78 19.83 -17.19
CA THR A 256 -12.18 18.57 -17.65
C THR A 256 -13.18 17.42 -17.76
N MET A 257 -14.38 17.57 -17.18
CA MET A 257 -15.45 16.57 -17.31
C MET A 257 -16.11 16.62 -18.70
N SER A 258 -16.68 15.49 -19.12
CA SER A 258 -17.50 15.43 -20.34
C SER A 258 -18.73 16.34 -20.23
N PRO A 259 -19.26 16.87 -21.35
CA PRO A 259 -20.39 17.80 -21.31
C PRO A 259 -21.63 17.22 -20.60
N GLY A 260 -21.91 15.92 -20.77
CA GLY A 260 -23.03 15.25 -20.10
C GLY A 260 -22.89 15.21 -18.58
N LEU A 261 -21.73 14.79 -18.07
CA LEU A 261 -21.45 14.75 -16.63
C LEU A 261 -21.45 16.13 -15.99
N ARG A 262 -20.90 17.13 -16.70
CA ARG A 262 -20.93 18.52 -16.25
C ARG A 262 -22.36 19.02 -16.06
N GLY A 263 -23.25 18.69 -17.00
CA GLY A 263 -24.66 19.05 -16.90
C GLY A 263 -25.35 18.41 -15.69
N GLU A 264 -25.11 17.13 -15.44
CA GLU A 264 -25.65 16.44 -14.26
C GLU A 264 -25.16 17.06 -12.93
N VAL A 265 -23.86 17.39 -12.84
CA VAL A 265 -23.29 18.04 -11.65
C VAL A 265 -23.84 19.46 -11.47
N ALA A 266 -24.00 20.23 -12.55
CA ALA A 266 -24.58 21.58 -12.52
C ALA A 266 -26.02 21.55 -11.99
N LEU A 267 -26.85 20.62 -12.45
CA LEU A 267 -28.21 20.42 -11.97
C LEU A 267 -28.28 20.12 -10.46
N TYR A 268 -27.34 19.31 -9.97
CA TYR A 268 -27.28 18.95 -8.55
C TYR A 268 -26.83 20.13 -7.68
N ASN A 269 -25.78 20.86 -8.07
CA ASN A 269 -25.25 21.96 -7.28
C ASN A 269 -26.17 23.20 -7.31
N ASN A 270 -26.86 23.45 -8.41
CA ASN A 270 -27.68 24.64 -8.62
C ASN A 270 -29.17 24.46 -8.28
N GLN A 271 -29.51 23.57 -7.35
CA GLN A 271 -30.90 23.34 -6.92
C GLN A 271 -31.61 24.60 -6.40
N TRP A 272 -30.86 25.61 -5.95
CA TRP A 272 -31.42 26.90 -5.54
C TRP A 272 -32.08 27.66 -6.70
N ILE A 273 -31.68 27.43 -7.96
CA ILE A 273 -32.29 28.06 -9.14
C ILE A 273 -33.77 27.65 -9.26
N ALA A 274 -34.12 26.43 -8.87
CA ALA A 274 -35.50 25.96 -8.85
C ALA A 274 -36.38 26.68 -7.80
N LYS A 275 -35.78 27.37 -6.82
CA LYS A 275 -36.52 28.20 -5.84
C LYS A 275 -36.85 29.58 -6.38
N ILE A 276 -36.29 29.99 -7.52
CA ILE A 276 -36.54 31.27 -8.14
C ILE A 276 -37.71 31.11 -9.13
N GLU A 277 -38.84 31.76 -8.85
CA GLU A 277 -40.06 31.64 -9.66
C GLU A 277 -39.83 31.92 -11.16
N PHE A 278 -38.91 32.84 -11.49
CA PHE A 278 -38.55 33.17 -12.86
C PHE A 278 -38.01 31.98 -13.67
N PHE A 279 -37.25 31.06 -13.04
CA PHE A 279 -36.66 29.89 -13.69
C PHE A 279 -37.50 28.61 -13.53
N ASN A 280 -38.65 28.70 -12.85
CA ASN A 280 -39.52 27.56 -12.62
C ASN A 280 -40.49 27.36 -13.79
N CYS A 281 -39.95 26.89 -14.93
CA CYS A 281 -40.74 26.59 -16.12
C CYS A 281 -41.54 25.28 -15.96
N SER A 282 -42.72 25.22 -16.59
CA SER A 282 -43.61 24.04 -16.59
C SER A 282 -43.00 22.83 -17.32
N ASN A 283 -42.04 23.08 -18.23
CA ASN A 283 -41.35 22.06 -18.99
C ASN A 283 -39.99 21.73 -18.36
N ASP A 284 -39.87 20.51 -17.83
CA ASP A 284 -38.66 20.03 -17.15
C ASP A 284 -37.43 20.03 -18.06
N PHE A 285 -37.61 19.84 -19.37
CA PHE A 285 -36.52 19.82 -20.34
C PHE A 285 -35.89 21.21 -20.53
N GLU A 286 -36.71 22.25 -20.70
CA GLU A 286 -36.24 23.64 -20.81
C GLU A 286 -35.55 24.09 -19.53
N ARG A 287 -36.12 23.74 -18.36
CA ARG A 287 -35.52 24.05 -17.06
C ARG A 287 -34.12 23.43 -16.92
N ASN A 288 -33.97 22.16 -17.30
CA ASN A 288 -32.67 21.49 -17.25
C ASN A 288 -31.67 22.08 -18.25
N GLN A 289 -32.12 22.50 -19.43
CA GLN A 289 -31.27 23.15 -20.43
C GLN A 289 -30.77 24.52 -19.95
N PHE A 290 -31.61 25.30 -19.25
CA PHE A 290 -31.19 26.57 -18.65
C PHE A 290 -30.16 26.37 -17.54
N ILE A 291 -30.37 25.40 -16.63
CA ILE A 291 -29.45 25.16 -15.50
C ILE A 291 -28.08 24.64 -15.96
N THR A 292 -28.03 23.92 -17.08
CA THR A 292 -26.77 23.37 -17.64
C THR A 292 -26.02 24.35 -18.54
N ALA A 293 -26.65 25.46 -18.95
CA ALA A 293 -26.04 26.52 -19.74
C ALA A 293 -25.33 27.59 -18.89
N VAL A 294 -25.56 27.59 -17.57
CA VAL A 294 -24.95 28.49 -16.56
C VAL A 294 -23.71 27.83 -15.94
#